data_AF-A0AAN3YU29-F1
#
_entry.id   AF-A0AAN3YU29-F1
#
_cell.length_a   1.000
_cell.length_b   1.000
_cell.length_c   1.000
_cell.angle_alpha   90.00
_cell.angle_beta   90.00
_cell.angle_gamma   90.00
#
_symmetry.space_group_name_H-M   'P 1'
#
loop_
_entity.id
_entity.type
_entity.pdbx_description
1 polymer ?
#
loop_
_entity_poly.entity_id
_entity_poly.type
_entity_poly.pdbx_seq_one_letter_code
_entity_poly.pdbx_strand_id
1 'polypeptide(L)'
;MNNKLQEKLLLLRAKKYINRIRGIKNIAVNLDDYTQFQWHRDIYNKILRRSELPEYKIALPASQQDIYLYLQPKINIDKSSCYYMFFEGKVIISFYFADFYDFFLSHMLLNNTFDMNILSLNPDRVIDISEDEYDLNIYDIFRS
;
A
#
# COMPACT_ATOMS: atom_id res chain seq x y z
N MET A 1 23.60 18.42 -6.84
CA MET A 1 22.46 18.58 -5.90
C MET A 1 22.72 17.68 -4.69
N ASN A 2 22.59 18.16 -3.45
CA ASN A 2 23.04 17.41 -2.27
C ASN A 2 22.07 16.26 -1.95
N ASN A 3 22.49 14.99 -2.15
CA ASN A 3 21.67 13.79 -1.91
C ASN A 3 20.99 13.80 -0.53
N LYS A 4 21.70 14.26 0.51
CA LYS A 4 21.16 14.34 1.88
C LYS A 4 19.96 15.28 2.00
N LEU A 5 19.93 16.35 1.20
CA LEU A 5 18.79 17.28 1.19
C LEU A 5 17.58 16.64 0.50
N GLN A 6 17.79 15.93 -0.60
CA GLN A 6 16.71 15.23 -1.32
C GLN A 6 16.08 14.14 -0.46
N GLU A 7 16.90 13.34 0.24
CA GLU A 7 16.43 12.32 1.19
C GLU A 7 15.58 12.93 2.31
N LYS A 8 16.04 14.03 2.91
CA LYS A 8 15.28 14.74 3.95
C LYS A 8 13.95 15.27 3.44
N LEU A 9 13.93 15.85 2.24
CA LEU A 9 12.69 16.35 1.63
C LEU A 9 11.72 15.20 1.31
N LEU A 10 12.23 14.07 0.85
CA LEU A 10 11.42 12.88 0.59
C LEU A 10 10.79 12.32 1.87
N LEU A 11 11.58 12.16 2.94
CA LEU A 11 11.07 11.71 4.24
C LEU A 11 10.04 12.69 4.82
N LEU A 12 10.25 14.00 4.66
CA LEU A 12 9.27 15.01 5.09
C LEU A 12 7.96 14.90 4.31
N ARG A 13 8.00 14.63 3.00
CA ARG A 13 6.80 14.41 2.19
C ARG A 13 6.07 13.14 2.62
N ALA A 14 6.79 12.03 2.81
CA ALA A 14 6.22 10.78 3.30
C ALA A 14 5.55 10.94 4.68
N LYS A 15 6.21 11.66 5.61
CA LYS A 15 5.63 11.97 6.93
C LYS A 15 4.37 12.83 6.82
N LYS A 16 4.38 13.86 5.98
CA LYS A 16 3.19 14.70 5.74
C LYS A 16 2.04 13.91 5.12
N TYR A 17 2.36 13.01 4.19
CA TYR A 17 1.40 12.10 3.56
C TYR A 17 0.74 11.20 4.61
N ILE A 18 1.52 10.41 5.34
CA ILE A 18 0.99 9.41 6.26
C ILE A 18 0.25 10.02 7.45
N ASN A 19 0.64 11.23 7.89
CA ASN A 19 -0.08 11.94 8.96
C ASN A 19 -1.51 12.37 8.58
N ARG A 20 -1.85 12.34 7.30
CA ARG A 20 -3.22 12.62 6.81
C ARG A 20 -4.07 11.35 6.71
N ILE A 21 -3.44 10.18 6.74
CA ILE A 21 -4.11 8.88 6.73
C ILE A 21 -4.62 8.57 8.13
N ARG A 22 -5.89 8.17 8.23
CA ARG A 22 -6.55 7.75 9.48
C ARG A 22 -6.53 6.24 9.60
N GLY A 23 -7.04 5.70 10.72
CA GLY A 23 -7.16 4.26 10.90
C GLY A 23 -5.85 3.50 11.09
N ILE A 24 -4.73 4.20 11.30
CA ILE A 24 -3.39 3.62 11.51
C ILE A 24 -2.73 4.17 12.77
N LYS A 25 -1.79 3.40 13.32
CA LYS A 25 -1.00 3.75 14.52
C LYS A 25 0.43 3.23 14.42
N ASN A 26 1.28 3.65 15.36
CA ASN A 26 2.68 3.21 15.48
C ASN A 26 3.47 3.38 14.17
N ILE A 27 3.36 4.57 13.58
CA ILE A 27 3.92 4.88 12.26
C ILE A 27 5.44 5.07 12.37
N ALA A 28 6.20 4.41 11.48
CA ALA A 28 7.60 4.75 11.21
C ALA A 28 7.82 4.99 9.71
N VAL A 29 8.73 5.91 9.38
CA VAL A 29 9.02 6.32 8.01
C VAL A 29 10.53 6.30 7.81
N ASN A 30 11.00 5.39 6.98
CA ASN A 30 12.41 5.13 6.76
C ASN A 30 12.75 5.15 5.27
N LEU A 31 13.99 5.53 4.94
CA LEU A 31 14.51 5.25 3.60
C LEU A 31 14.58 3.74 3.44
N ASP A 32 14.19 3.28 2.26
CA ASP A 32 14.29 1.86 1.93
C ASP A 32 15.74 1.52 1.58
N ASP A 33 16.31 0.55 2.30
CA ASP A 33 17.68 0.06 2.10
C ASP A 33 17.79 -1.05 1.03
N TYR A 34 16.67 -1.38 0.37
CA TYR A 34 16.53 -2.37 -0.70
C TYR A 34 16.77 -3.82 -0.31
N THR A 35 17.04 -4.14 0.96
CA THR A 35 17.37 -5.52 1.35
C THR A 35 16.17 -6.32 1.85
N GLN A 36 15.36 -5.72 2.74
CA GLN A 36 14.26 -6.43 3.39
C GLN A 36 13.04 -6.65 2.47
N PHE A 37 12.77 -5.71 1.56
CA PHE A 37 11.56 -5.70 0.72
C PHE A 37 11.81 -6.12 -0.73
N GLN A 38 12.94 -6.79 -1.02
CA GLN A 38 13.32 -7.12 -2.40
C GLN A 38 12.25 -7.96 -3.11
N TRP A 39 11.71 -8.98 -2.44
CA TRP A 39 10.65 -9.82 -3.01
C TRP A 39 9.37 -9.01 -3.30
N HIS A 40 8.94 -8.16 -2.37
CA HIS A 40 7.75 -7.31 -2.54
C HIS A 40 7.91 -6.36 -3.72
N ARG A 41 9.11 -5.78 -3.90
CA ARG A 41 9.41 -4.92 -5.05
C ARG A 41 9.38 -5.69 -6.35
N ASP A 42 9.91 -6.91 -6.38
CA ASP A 42 9.88 -7.73 -7.58
C ASP A 42 8.43 -8.01 -8.00
N ILE A 43 7.55 -8.34 -7.05
CA ILE A 43 6.11 -8.48 -7.31
C ILE A 43 5.50 -7.16 -7.79
N TYR A 44 5.72 -6.06 -7.07
CA TYR A 44 5.18 -4.75 -7.43
C TYR A 44 5.62 -4.31 -8.83
N ASN A 45 6.89 -4.53 -9.18
CA ASN A 45 7.42 -4.22 -10.51
C ASN A 45 6.77 -5.07 -11.60
N LYS A 46 6.44 -6.33 -11.33
CA LYS A 46 5.73 -7.17 -12.30
C LYS A 46 4.27 -6.74 -12.46
N ILE A 47 3.61 -6.31 -11.38
CA ILE A 47 2.26 -5.71 -11.43
C ILE A 47 2.28 -4.45 -12.31
N LEU A 48 3.19 -3.52 -12.05
CA LEU A 48 3.35 -2.30 -12.86
C LEU A 48 3.64 -2.58 -14.34
N ARG A 49 4.36 -3.67 -14.64
CA ARG A 49 4.64 -4.12 -16.02
C ARG A 49 3.52 -4.96 -16.63
N ARG A 50 2.38 -5.12 -15.94
CA ARG A 50 1.25 -5.96 -16.35
C ARG A 50 1.66 -7.40 -16.66
N SER A 51 2.68 -7.89 -15.95
CA SER A 51 3.23 -9.25 -16.08
C SER A 51 2.66 -10.21 -15.02
N GLU A 52 2.01 -9.69 -13.98
CA GLU A 52 1.17 -10.47 -13.08
C GLU A 52 -0.30 -10.33 -13.49
N LEU A 53 -1.06 -11.41 -13.36
CA LEU A 53 -2.50 -11.40 -13.56
C LEU A 53 -3.19 -11.01 -12.23
N PRO A 54 -4.20 -10.14 -12.26
CA PRO A 54 -4.96 -9.83 -11.06
C PRO A 54 -5.73 -11.06 -10.59
N GLU A 55 -5.82 -11.23 -9.27
CA GLU A 55 -6.69 -12.25 -8.67
C GLU A 55 -8.16 -11.92 -8.96
N TYR A 56 -8.49 -10.62 -8.97
CA TYR A 56 -9.86 -10.16 -9.15
C TYR A 56 -9.91 -8.84 -9.92
N LYS A 57 -10.99 -8.66 -10.69
CA LYS A 57 -11.27 -7.43 -11.43
C LYS A 57 -12.66 -6.92 -11.10
N ILE A 58 -12.77 -5.61 -10.88
CA ILE A 58 -14.05 -4.93 -10.68
C ILE A 58 -14.21 -3.89 -11.77
N ALA A 59 -15.29 -3.96 -12.55
CA ALA A 59 -15.59 -2.96 -13.57
C ALA A 59 -15.89 -1.59 -12.91
N LEU A 60 -15.40 -0.52 -13.52
CA LEU A 60 -15.67 0.85 -13.08
C LEU A 60 -16.93 1.42 -13.78
N PRO A 61 -17.71 2.27 -13.10
CA PRO A 61 -17.51 2.74 -11.72
C PRO A 61 -17.86 1.67 -10.68
N ALA A 62 -16.97 1.49 -9.71
CA ALA A 62 -17.15 0.54 -8.62
C ALA A 62 -17.62 1.24 -7.34
N SER A 63 -18.43 0.55 -6.54
CA SER A 63 -18.82 1.02 -5.21
C SER A 63 -17.64 0.94 -4.25
N GLN A 64 -17.38 2.02 -3.52
CA GLN A 64 -16.39 2.03 -2.43
C GLN A 64 -16.67 0.94 -1.41
N GLN A 65 -17.95 0.68 -1.13
CA GLN A 65 -18.37 -0.35 -0.20
C GLN A 65 -18.00 -1.76 -0.71
N ASP A 66 -18.16 -2.03 -2.00
CA ASP A 66 -17.87 -3.35 -2.57
C ASP A 66 -16.37 -3.64 -2.53
N ILE A 67 -15.55 -2.63 -2.83
CA ILE A 67 -14.08 -2.72 -2.74
C ILE A 67 -13.66 -2.92 -1.29
N TYR A 68 -14.22 -2.15 -0.36
CA TYR A 68 -13.94 -2.31 1.06
C TYR A 68 -14.28 -3.72 1.54
N LEU A 69 -15.48 -4.23 1.24
CA LEU A 69 -15.92 -5.58 1.64
C LEU A 69 -15.05 -6.68 1.03
N TYR A 70 -14.51 -6.47 -0.17
CA TYR A 70 -13.56 -7.38 -0.78
C TYR A 70 -12.20 -7.39 -0.06
N LEU A 71 -11.67 -6.23 0.30
CA LEU A 71 -10.35 -6.08 0.92
C LEU A 71 -10.34 -6.43 2.42
N GLN A 72 -11.43 -6.13 3.12
CA GLN A 72 -11.54 -6.31 4.57
C GLN A 72 -11.13 -7.72 5.04
N PRO A 73 -11.58 -8.84 4.46
CA PRO A 73 -11.15 -10.17 4.90
C PRO A 73 -9.68 -10.47 4.57
N LYS A 74 -9.08 -9.75 3.61
CA LYS A 74 -7.67 -9.93 3.23
C LYS A 74 -6.74 -9.20 4.21
N ILE A 75 -7.19 -8.15 4.87
CA ILE A 75 -6.40 -7.39 5.83
C ILE A 75 -6.62 -7.93 7.25
N ASN A 76 -5.57 -8.50 7.83
CA ASN A 76 -5.60 -8.98 9.20
C ASN A 76 -5.45 -7.81 10.19
N ILE A 77 -6.56 -7.39 10.80
CA ILE A 77 -6.57 -6.37 11.86
C ILE A 77 -6.26 -7.02 13.23
N ASP A 78 -5.34 -7.98 13.28
CA ASP A 78 -4.77 -8.41 14.55
C ASP A 78 -3.72 -7.39 15.01
N LYS A 79 -3.71 -7.08 16.31
CA LYS A 79 -2.84 -6.06 16.94
C LYS A 79 -1.34 -6.35 16.77
N SER A 80 -0.99 -7.58 16.39
CA SER A 80 0.38 -8.05 16.21
C SER A 80 0.95 -7.79 14.80
N SER A 81 0.09 -7.55 13.81
CA SER A 81 0.50 -7.49 12.40
C SER A 81 0.96 -6.09 12.00
N CYS A 82 2.24 -5.97 11.63
CA CYS A 82 2.82 -4.75 11.07
C CYS A 82 2.66 -4.77 9.55
N TYR A 83 2.18 -3.65 9.00
CA TYR A 83 1.97 -3.42 7.58
C TYR A 83 2.90 -2.34 7.06
N TYR A 84 3.16 -2.38 5.76
CA TYR A 84 4.07 -1.46 5.10
C TYR A 84 3.46 -0.92 3.80
N MET A 85 3.90 0.27 3.40
CA MET A 85 3.61 0.88 2.10
C MET A 85 4.88 1.45 1.49
N PHE A 86 5.04 1.31 0.18
CA PHE A 86 6.03 2.08 -0.58
C PHE A 86 5.55 3.52 -0.79
N PHE A 87 6.44 4.50 -0.58
CA PHE A 87 6.21 5.90 -0.93
C PHE A 87 7.29 6.37 -1.90
N GLU A 88 6.86 6.80 -3.09
CA GLU A 88 7.72 7.22 -4.21
C GLU A 88 8.86 6.22 -4.50
N GLY A 89 8.64 4.92 -4.29
CA GLY A 89 9.59 3.82 -4.54
C GLY A 89 10.86 3.80 -3.67
N LYS A 90 11.03 4.76 -2.77
CA LYS A 90 12.30 5.00 -2.04
C LYS A 90 12.13 5.10 -0.52
N VAL A 91 10.90 5.21 -0.04
CA VAL A 91 10.58 5.25 1.38
C VAL A 91 9.65 4.10 1.71
N ILE A 92 9.91 3.46 2.84
CA ILE A 92 9.01 2.52 3.49
C ILE A 92 8.32 3.22 4.63
N ILE A 93 7.00 3.10 4.65
CA ILE A 93 6.15 3.53 5.75
C ILE A 93 5.63 2.27 6.43
N SER A 94 5.98 2.05 7.69
CA SER A 94 5.45 0.96 8.51
C SER A 94 4.39 1.47 9.47
N PHE A 95 3.35 0.68 9.72
CA PHE A 95 2.25 1.04 10.61
C PHE A 95 1.46 -0.21 11.03
N TYR A 96 0.54 -0.01 11.96
CA TYR A 96 -0.44 -1.01 12.37
C TYR A 96 -1.82 -0.46 12.08
N PHE A 97 -2.73 -1.30 11.60
CA PHE A 97 -4.13 -0.90 11.51
C PHE A 97 -4.72 -0.73 12.91
N ALA A 98 -5.38 0.40 13.10
CA ALA A 98 -6.28 0.66 14.22
C ALA A 98 -7.73 0.44 13.78
N ASP A 99 -8.06 0.89 12.57
CA ASP A 99 -9.36 0.71 11.91
C ASP A 99 -9.11 0.68 10.39
N PHE A 100 -9.43 -0.43 9.73
CA PHE A 100 -9.18 -0.57 8.30
C PHE A 100 -10.15 0.27 7.44
N TYR A 101 -11.39 0.48 7.90
CA TYR A 101 -12.36 1.28 7.16
C TYR A 101 -11.95 2.75 7.11
N ASP A 102 -11.54 3.31 8.26
CA ASP A 102 -11.02 4.68 8.33
C ASP A 102 -9.74 4.85 7.50
N PHE A 103 -8.87 3.85 7.50
CA PHE A 103 -7.69 3.83 6.63
C PHE A 103 -8.10 3.87 5.16
N PHE A 104 -8.97 2.95 4.72
CA PHE A 104 -9.40 2.81 3.34
C PHE A 104 -10.03 4.11 2.82
N LEU A 105 -10.98 4.68 3.57
CA LEU A 105 -11.63 5.93 3.20
C LEU A 105 -10.65 7.11 3.17
N SER A 106 -9.80 7.26 4.18
CA SER A 106 -8.86 8.38 4.23
C SER A 106 -7.80 8.31 3.12
N HIS A 107 -7.36 7.10 2.75
CA HIS A 107 -6.44 6.88 1.63
C HIS A 107 -7.05 7.32 0.31
N MET A 108 -8.26 6.84 0.02
CA MET A 108 -8.99 7.21 -1.19
C MET A 108 -9.25 8.70 -1.29
N LEU A 109 -9.74 9.33 -0.21
CA LEU A 109 -10.01 10.77 -0.20
C LEU A 109 -8.75 11.62 -0.40
N LEU A 110 -7.61 11.12 0.07
CA LEU A 110 -6.33 11.82 -0.07
C LEU A 110 -5.80 11.77 -1.50
N ASN A 111 -5.92 10.61 -2.16
CA ASN A 111 -5.29 10.35 -3.45
C ASN A 111 -6.24 10.54 -4.63
N ASN A 112 -7.55 10.55 -4.39
CA ASN A 112 -8.59 10.60 -5.42
C ASN A 112 -8.46 9.48 -6.48
N THR A 113 -8.04 8.30 -6.02
CA THR A 113 -7.88 7.05 -6.77
C THR A 113 -8.09 5.88 -5.79
N PHE A 114 -8.45 4.72 -6.32
CA PHE A 114 -8.43 3.46 -5.57
C PHE A 114 -7.04 2.83 -5.49
N ASP A 115 -6.04 3.36 -6.22
CA ASP A 115 -4.69 2.84 -6.21
C ASP A 115 -4.16 2.74 -4.78
N MET A 116 -3.70 1.56 -4.38
CA MET A 116 -3.25 1.29 -3.02
C MET A 116 -2.30 0.11 -3.04
N ASN A 117 -1.22 0.21 -2.28
CA ASN A 117 -0.27 -0.88 -2.08
C ASN A 117 -0.11 -1.13 -0.59
N ILE A 118 -0.32 -2.35 -0.11
CA ILE A 118 -0.11 -2.77 1.28
C ILE A 118 0.74 -4.03 1.30
N LEU A 119 1.72 -4.08 2.19
CA LEU A 119 2.68 -5.17 2.29
C LEU A 119 2.70 -5.72 3.72
N SER A 120 3.01 -7.01 3.88
CA SER A 120 3.41 -7.59 5.16
C SER A 120 4.66 -8.46 4.99
N LEU A 121 5.43 -8.62 6.08
CA LEU A 121 6.62 -9.46 6.14
C LEU A 121 6.38 -10.82 6.82
N ASN A 122 5.26 -10.98 7.52
CA ASN A 122 4.91 -12.19 8.25
C ASN A 122 3.40 -12.46 8.13
N PRO A 123 2.95 -13.25 7.14
CA PRO A 123 3.75 -13.78 6.03
C PRO A 123 4.16 -12.68 5.03
N ASP A 124 5.14 -12.98 4.18
CA ASP A 124 5.49 -12.15 3.03
C ASP A 124 4.29 -12.04 2.10
N ARG A 125 3.74 -10.83 1.95
CA ARG A 125 2.52 -10.59 1.16
C ARG A 125 2.51 -9.20 0.55
N VAL A 126 1.94 -9.11 -0.65
CA VAL A 126 1.62 -7.88 -1.39
C VAL A 126 0.14 -7.88 -1.70
N ILE A 127 -0.58 -6.88 -1.21
CA ILE A 127 -1.94 -6.54 -1.63
C ILE A 127 -1.83 -5.25 -2.42
N ASP A 128 -2.23 -5.28 -3.68
CA ASP A 128 -2.16 -4.13 -4.57
C ASP A 128 -3.49 -3.92 -5.27
N ILE A 129 -3.88 -2.67 -5.40
CA ILE A 129 -5.04 -2.23 -6.15
C ILE A 129 -4.52 -1.24 -7.17
N SER A 130 -4.82 -1.51 -8.44
CA SER A 130 -4.43 -0.65 -9.55
C SER A 130 -5.65 -0.33 -10.40
N GLU A 131 -5.97 0.96 -10.48
CA GLU A 131 -7.04 1.53 -11.29
C GLU A 131 -6.54 1.72 -12.74
N ASP A 132 -7.18 1.02 -13.68
CA ASP A 132 -7.07 1.28 -15.13
C ASP A 132 -8.34 2.01 -15.62
N GLU A 133 -8.42 2.36 -16.91
CA GLU A 133 -9.54 3.15 -17.48
C GLU A 133 -10.94 2.56 -17.25
N TYR A 134 -11.05 1.23 -17.22
CA TYR A 134 -12.33 0.51 -17.17
C TYR A 134 -12.46 -0.44 -15.98
N ASP A 135 -11.34 -0.81 -15.37
CA ASP A 135 -11.29 -1.90 -14.40
C ASP A 135 -10.40 -1.51 -13.21
N LEU A 136 -10.80 -1.98 -12.04
CA LEU A 136 -9.97 -2.06 -10.85
C LEU A 136 -9.34 -3.45 -10.78
N ASN A 137 -8.03 -3.52 -10.92
CA ASN A 137 -7.26 -4.76 -10.81
C ASN A 137 -6.81 -4.95 -9.36
N ILE A 138 -7.13 -6.09 -8.76
CA ILE A 138 -6.76 -6.41 -7.38
C ILE A 138 -5.83 -7.61 -7.35
N TYR A 139 -4.70 -7.45 -6.68
CA TYR A 139 -3.66 -8.46 -6.51
C TYR A 139 -3.52 -8.80 -5.03
N ASP A 140 -3.42 -10.09 -4.72
CA ASP A 140 -3.16 -10.61 -3.38
C ASP A 140 -2.17 -11.77 -3.50
N ILE A 141 -0.88 -11.43 -3.38
CA ILE A 141 0.22 -12.35 -3.66
C ILE A 141 0.97 -12.57 -2.36
N PHE A 142 1.09 -13.82 -1.95
CA PHE A 142 1.85 -14.21 -0.76
C PHE A 142 2.93 -15.23 -1.10
N ARG A 143 4.00 -15.22 -0.31
CA ARG A 143 5.07 -16.21 -0.34
C ARG A 143 4.96 -17.09 0.90
N SER A 144 4.68 -18.37 0.66
CA SER A 144 4.70 -19.44 1.67
C SER A 144 6.11 -19.83 2.06
#